data_AF-A0A8J5LW06-F1
#
_entry.id   AF-A0A8J5LW06-F1
#
_cell.length_a   1.000
_cell.length_b   1.000
_cell.length_c   1.000
_cell.angle_alpha   90.00
_cell.angle_beta   90.00
_cell.angle_gamma   90.00
#
_symmetry.space_group_name_H-M   'P 1'
#
loop_
_entity.id
_entity.type
_entity.pdbx_description
1 polymer ?
#
loop_
_entity_poly.entity_id
_entity_poly.type
_entity_poly.pdbx_seq_one_letter_code
_entity_poly.pdbx_strand_id
1 'polypeptide(L)'
;MSHRRYLPLNHKWRKDKNSFDGTVEMRLPPKSFSGKDILSQVQDLEGIILNYSLSNIQLVEKCFGPQRHDHVFGHGGGVRPKDVTGPIASKQELHHENVTLREKMNNMESEFKAFKELMLKNLPPNVQVTASTSNTIEG
;
A
#
# COMPACT_ATOMS: atom_id res chain seq x y z
N MET A 1 2.55 24.96 3.88
CA MET A 1 2.17 24.72 2.46
C MET A 1 0.66 24.81 2.33
N SER A 2 0.16 25.88 1.70
CA SER A 2 -1.26 26.21 1.73
C SER A 2 -2.09 25.45 0.67
N HIS A 3 -2.25 24.16 0.90
CA HIS A 3 -3.23 23.32 0.19
C HIS A 3 -4.68 23.71 0.55
N ARG A 4 -4.86 24.46 1.64
CA ARG A 4 -6.14 25.04 2.06
C ARG A 4 -6.73 25.98 1.00
N ARG A 5 -5.92 26.47 0.06
CA ARG A 5 -6.37 27.32 -1.06
C ARG A 5 -7.35 26.62 -2.01
N TYR A 6 -7.25 25.31 -2.18
CA TYR A 6 -8.15 24.57 -3.07
C TYR A 6 -9.54 24.34 -2.45
N LEU A 7 -9.71 24.62 -1.16
CA LEU A 7 -11.01 24.54 -0.49
C LEU A 7 -11.84 25.80 -0.79
N PRO A 8 -13.18 25.69 -0.79
CA PRO A 8 -14.08 26.85 -0.88
C PRO A 8 -13.75 27.92 0.16
N LEU A 9 -13.95 29.19 -0.18
CA LEU A 9 -13.62 30.34 0.69
C LEU A 9 -14.24 30.26 2.10
N ASN A 10 -15.43 29.68 2.20
CA ASN A 10 -16.17 29.49 3.44
C ASN A 10 -15.78 28.23 4.23
N HIS A 11 -14.81 27.44 3.77
CA HIS A 11 -14.44 26.19 4.41
C HIS A 11 -13.72 26.41 5.75
N LYS A 12 -14.18 25.77 6.83
CA LYS A 12 -13.64 25.95 8.21
C LYS A 12 -12.12 25.80 8.31
N TRP A 13 -11.56 24.81 7.61
CA TRP A 13 -10.11 24.56 7.63
C TRP A 13 -9.27 25.72 7.11
N ARG A 14 -9.80 26.60 6.26
CA ARG A 14 -9.07 27.81 5.84
C ARG A 14 -8.70 28.71 7.02
N LYS A 15 -9.51 28.72 8.08
CA LYS A 15 -9.31 29.51 9.31
C LYS A 15 -8.56 28.74 10.40
N ASP A 16 -8.32 27.46 10.19
CA ASP A 16 -7.66 26.59 11.16
C ASP A 16 -6.15 26.77 11.10
N LYS A 17 -5.66 27.72 11.89
CA LYS A 17 -4.22 27.96 12.04
C LYS A 17 -3.53 26.93 12.93
N ASN A 18 -4.27 26.32 13.86
CA ASN A 18 -3.71 25.50 14.94
C ASN A 18 -3.34 24.10 14.45
N SER A 19 -4.13 23.51 13.56
CA SER A 19 -3.83 22.19 12.99
C SER A 19 -2.89 22.22 11.78
N PHE A 20 -2.43 23.40 11.36
CA PHE A 20 -1.60 23.58 10.17
C PHE A 20 -0.34 24.41 10.46
N ASP A 21 0.00 25.37 9.58
CA ASP A 21 1.25 26.13 9.58
C ASP A 21 1.12 27.49 10.28
N GLY A 22 0.19 27.63 11.24
CA GLY A 22 -0.01 28.86 12.01
C GLY A 22 -0.64 30.02 11.23
N THR A 23 -1.00 29.82 9.96
CA THR A 23 -1.54 30.89 9.10
C THR A 23 -3.02 30.68 8.76
N VAL A 24 -3.74 31.77 8.54
CA VAL A 24 -5.11 31.75 8.01
C VAL A 24 -5.05 31.93 6.49
N GLU A 25 -5.74 31.07 5.75
CA GLU A 25 -5.73 31.09 4.28
C GLU A 25 -6.89 31.91 3.71
N MET A 26 -6.58 33.15 3.34
CA MET A 26 -7.53 34.15 2.81
C MET A 26 -7.49 34.32 1.29
N ARG A 27 -6.52 33.72 0.59
CA ARG A 27 -6.36 33.87 -0.86
C ARG A 27 -7.48 33.16 -1.61
N LEU A 28 -7.83 33.68 -2.78
CA LEU A 28 -8.79 33.02 -3.66
C LEU A 28 -8.29 31.63 -4.09
N PRO A 29 -9.19 30.67 -4.35
CA PRO A 29 -8.82 29.42 -4.99
C PRO A 29 -8.06 29.66 -6.30
N PRO A 30 -7.09 28.79 -6.65
CA PRO A 30 -6.43 28.87 -7.94
C PRO A 30 -7.45 28.88 -9.09
N LYS A 31 -7.13 29.62 -10.15
CA LYS A 31 -7.97 29.66 -11.34
C LYS A 31 -8.04 28.27 -11.96
N SER A 32 -9.25 27.75 -12.16
CA SER A 32 -9.47 26.55 -12.96
C SER A 32 -9.30 26.88 -14.43
N PHE A 33 -8.61 26.02 -15.17
CA PHE A 33 -8.43 26.15 -16.62
C PHE A 33 -9.29 25.11 -17.34
N SER A 34 -9.97 25.51 -18.41
CA SER A 34 -10.64 24.57 -19.31
C SER A 34 -9.62 23.92 -20.26
N GLY A 35 -10.00 22.83 -20.92
CA GLY A 35 -9.13 22.19 -21.93
C GLY A 35 -8.70 23.14 -23.04
N LYS A 36 -9.56 24.11 -23.43
CA LYS A 36 -9.23 25.14 -24.42
C LYS A 36 -8.19 26.15 -23.87
N ASP A 37 -8.33 26.54 -22.61
CA ASP A 37 -7.38 27.45 -21.97
C ASP A 37 -6.00 26.81 -21.85
N ILE A 38 -5.96 25.51 -21.53
CA ILE A 38 -4.72 24.73 -21.49
C ILE A 38 -4.13 24.62 -22.89
N LEU A 39 -4.95 24.28 -23.90
CA LEU A 39 -4.50 24.16 -25.28
C LEU A 39 -3.88 25.46 -25.81
N SER A 40 -4.48 26.61 -25.49
CA SER A 40 -3.93 27.92 -25.84
C SER A 40 -2.59 28.21 -25.15
N GLN A 41 -2.37 27.73 -23.92
CA GLN A 41 -1.11 27.95 -23.19
C GLN A 41 0.04 27.10 -23.72
N VAL A 42 -0.25 25.97 -24.37
CA VAL A 42 0.76 25.04 -24.89
C VAL A 42 0.92 25.14 -26.40
N GLN A 43 0.20 26.07 -27.05
CA GLN A 43 0.24 26.25 -28.49
C GLN A 43 1.65 26.64 -29.00
N ASP A 44 2.39 27.39 -28.20
CA ASP A 44 3.79 27.75 -28.46
C ASP A 44 4.78 26.59 -28.28
N LEU A 45 4.35 25.51 -27.63
CA LEU A 45 5.11 24.26 -27.50
C LEU A 45 4.95 23.35 -28.73
N GLU A 46 4.03 23.66 -29.64
CA GLU A 46 3.83 22.92 -30.87
C GLU A 46 5.06 23.03 -31.77
N GLY A 47 5.67 21.90 -32.13
CA GLY A 47 6.92 21.85 -32.90
C GLY A 47 8.20 21.96 -32.07
N ILE A 48 8.11 22.11 -30.74
CA ILE A 48 9.26 21.85 -29.87
C ILE A 48 9.51 20.34 -29.88
N ILE A 49 10.53 19.94 -30.63
CA ILE A 49 11.08 18.59 -30.52
C ILE A 49 11.68 18.50 -29.11
N LEU A 50 10.96 17.82 -28.21
CA LEU A 50 11.55 17.32 -26.98
C LEU A 50 12.66 16.38 -27.42
N ASN A 51 13.90 16.85 -27.36
CA ASN A 51 15.05 16.06 -27.73
C ASN A 51 15.11 14.86 -26.76
N TYR A 52 14.56 13.73 -27.18
CA TYR A 52 14.54 12.46 -26.43
C TYR A 52 15.96 11.92 -26.15
N SER A 53 17.01 12.54 -26.69
CA SER A 53 18.39 12.24 -26.32
C SER A 53 18.80 12.86 -24.98
N LEU A 54 18.03 13.81 -24.42
CA LEU A 54 18.27 14.29 -23.07
C LEU A 54 17.76 13.27 -22.06
N SER A 55 18.57 12.98 -21.04
CA SER A 55 18.11 12.18 -19.92
C SER A 55 16.98 12.89 -19.17
N ASN A 56 16.13 12.15 -18.45
CA ASN A 56 15.02 12.71 -17.69
C ASN A 56 15.46 13.88 -16.78
N ILE A 57 16.66 13.78 -16.20
CA ILE A 57 17.18 14.83 -15.32
C ILE A 57 17.60 16.09 -16.07
N GLN A 58 18.18 15.95 -17.27
CA GLN A 58 18.55 17.09 -18.13
C GLN A 58 17.31 17.84 -18.62
N LEU A 59 16.22 17.13 -18.91
CA LEU A 59 14.94 17.75 -19.27
C LEU A 59 14.37 18.55 -18.09
N VAL A 60 14.39 17.99 -16.88
CA VAL A 60 13.93 18.69 -15.68
C VAL A 60 14.78 19.94 -15.41
N GLU A 61 16.11 19.83 -15.48
CA GLU A 61 17.00 20.98 -15.28
C GLU A 61 16.82 22.07 -16.32
N LYS A 62 16.55 21.70 -17.58
CA LYS A 62 16.28 22.66 -18.66
C LYS A 62 14.98 23.44 -18.45
N CYS A 63 13.92 22.79 -17.95
CA CYS A 63 12.62 23.42 -17.76
C CYS A 63 12.48 24.17 -16.43
N PHE A 64 13.10 23.66 -15.35
CA PHE A 64 12.88 24.13 -13.99
C PHE A 64 14.14 24.69 -13.30
N GLY A 65 15.29 24.69 -13.98
CA GLY A 65 16.59 25.13 -13.46
C GLY A 65 17.37 24.02 -12.73
N PRO A 66 18.63 24.29 -12.31
CA PRO A 66 19.52 23.30 -11.70
C PRO A 66 18.87 22.56 -10.53
N GLN A 67 18.90 21.22 -10.59
CA GLN A 67 18.33 20.40 -9.52
C GLN A 67 19.39 20.11 -8.46
N ARG A 68 18.97 20.16 -7.20
CA ARG A 68 19.79 19.75 -6.06
C ARG A 68 19.71 18.23 -5.92
N HIS A 69 20.70 17.53 -6.49
CA HIS A 69 20.79 16.06 -6.46
C HIS A 69 21.07 15.48 -5.07
N ASP A 70 21.46 16.33 -4.11
CA ASP A 70 21.66 15.96 -2.71
C ASP A 70 20.34 15.84 -1.93
N HIS A 71 19.23 16.33 -2.48
CA HIS A 71 17.95 16.37 -1.79
C HIS A 71 16.77 16.23 -2.75
N VAL A 72 16.20 15.02 -2.84
CA VAL A 72 14.98 14.77 -3.63
C VAL A 72 13.78 15.36 -2.90
N PHE A 73 13.18 16.42 -3.46
CA PHE A 73 11.95 17.01 -2.92
C PHE A 73 10.73 16.43 -3.64
N GLY A 74 10.10 15.42 -3.02
CA GLY A 74 8.86 14.83 -3.52
C GLY A 74 7.63 15.63 -3.08
N HIS A 75 6.88 16.19 -4.04
CA HIS A 75 5.50 16.61 -3.80
C HIS A 75 4.56 15.47 -4.16
N GLY A 76 4.16 14.68 -3.17
CA GLY A 76 3.17 13.63 -3.35
C GLY A 76 2.58 13.19 -2.03
N GLY A 77 1.28 13.45 -1.83
CA GLY A 77 0.47 12.72 -0.86
C GLY A 77 0.18 11.32 -1.40
N GLY A 78 1.24 10.54 -1.66
CA GLY A 78 1.19 9.28 -2.37
C GLY A 78 0.12 8.32 -1.83
N VAL A 79 -0.32 7.40 -2.69
CA VAL A 79 -1.25 6.33 -2.33
C VAL A 79 -0.61 5.55 -1.17
N ARG A 80 -1.18 5.67 0.02
CA ARG A 80 -0.70 4.92 1.19
C ARG A 80 -1.21 3.49 1.06
N PRO A 81 -0.57 2.49 1.68
CA PRO A 81 -1.05 1.12 1.67
C PRO A 81 -2.54 0.98 2.04
N LYS A 82 -3.05 1.78 2.99
CA LYS A 82 -4.48 1.84 3.37
C LYS A 82 -5.43 2.33 2.27
N ASP A 83 -4.91 3.01 1.26
CA ASP A 83 -5.65 3.50 0.10
C ASP A 83 -5.70 2.41 -1.01
N VAL A 84 -4.99 1.28 -0.85
CA VAL A 84 -4.93 0.14 -1.81
C VAL A 84 -5.49 -1.14 -1.19
N THR A 85 -4.99 -1.52 -0.02
CA THR A 85 -5.54 -2.58 0.82
C THR A 85 -6.52 -1.90 1.76
N GLY A 86 -7.76 -2.39 1.86
CA GLY A 86 -8.82 -1.80 2.69
C GLY A 86 -8.47 -1.69 4.19
N PRO A 87 -9.46 -1.62 5.08
CA PRO A 87 -9.21 -1.50 6.52
C PRO A 87 -8.20 -2.56 6.99
N ILE A 88 -7.09 -2.11 7.55
CA ILE A 88 -6.07 -3.01 8.10
C ILE A 88 -6.61 -3.53 9.42
N ALA A 89 -6.75 -4.86 9.55
CA ALA A 89 -7.17 -5.50 10.79
C ALA A 89 -6.24 -5.09 11.93
N SER A 90 -6.83 -4.78 13.09
CA SER A 90 -6.07 -4.45 14.29
C SER A 90 -5.24 -5.64 14.75
N LYS A 91 -4.16 -5.35 15.49
CA LYS A 91 -3.29 -6.39 16.08
C LYS A 91 -4.08 -7.38 16.95
N GLN A 92 -5.15 -6.92 17.61
CA GLN A 92 -6.00 -7.76 18.44
C GLN A 92 -6.87 -8.69 17.62
N GLU A 93 -7.48 -8.19 16.54
CA GLU A 93 -8.28 -9.00 15.61
C GLU A 93 -7.43 -10.10 14.96
N LEU A 94 -6.23 -9.75 14.49
CA LEU A 94 -5.29 -10.72 13.92
C LEU A 94 -4.87 -11.79 14.96
N HIS A 95 -4.64 -11.40 16.21
CA HIS A 95 -4.28 -12.37 17.25
C HIS A 95 -5.44 -13.33 17.54
N HIS A 96 -6.66 -12.82 17.62
CA HIS A 96 -7.86 -13.65 17.82
C HIS A 96 -8.03 -14.66 16.68
N GLU A 97 -7.93 -14.21 15.43
CA GLU A 97 -8.03 -15.08 14.26
C GLU A 97 -6.96 -16.17 14.26
N ASN A 98 -5.71 -15.83 14.60
CA ASN A 98 -4.63 -16.81 14.72
C ASN A 98 -4.89 -17.88 15.79
N VAL A 99 -5.49 -17.50 16.93
CA VAL A 99 -5.87 -18.47 17.98
C VAL A 99 -6.97 -19.41 17.46
N THR A 100 -8.02 -18.86 16.87
CA THR A 100 -9.12 -19.66 16.31
C THR A 100 -8.64 -20.62 15.21
N LEU A 101 -7.74 -20.17 14.33
CA LEU A 101 -7.17 -21.03 13.28
C LEU A 101 -6.32 -22.16 13.87
N ARG A 102 -5.53 -21.90 14.91
CA ARG A 102 -4.76 -22.94 15.61
C ARG A 102 -5.65 -24.00 16.24
N GLU A 103 -6.75 -23.59 16.87
CA GLU A 103 -7.72 -24.53 17.44
C GLU A 103 -8.36 -25.41 16.36
N LYS A 104 -8.75 -24.83 15.23
CA LYS A 104 -9.28 -25.59 14.08
C LYS A 104 -8.27 -26.59 13.54
N MET A 105 -7.00 -26.20 13.43
CA MET A 105 -5.94 -27.11 12.98
C MET A 105 -5.73 -28.27 13.95
N ASN A 106 -5.68 -28.01 15.25
CA ASN A 106 -5.54 -29.05 16.26
C ASN A 106 -6.73 -30.02 16.23
N ASN A 107 -7.94 -29.50 16.00
CA ASN A 107 -9.13 -30.34 15.86
C ASN A 107 -9.07 -31.23 14.60
N MET A 108 -8.67 -30.67 13.45
CA MET A 108 -8.49 -31.49 12.24
C MET A 108 -7.40 -32.54 12.42
N GLU A 109 -6.32 -32.23 13.13
CA GLU A 109 -5.24 -33.16 13.39
C GLU A 109 -5.68 -34.30 14.33
N SER A 110 -6.51 -34.01 15.33
CA SER A 110 -7.09 -35.03 16.20
C SER A 110 -8.06 -35.95 15.45
N GLU A 111 -8.90 -35.38 14.57
CA GLU A 111 -9.82 -36.14 13.70
C GLU A 111 -9.04 -37.03 12.72
N PHE A 112 -7.98 -36.51 12.11
CA PHE A 112 -7.13 -37.29 11.21
C PHE A 112 -6.44 -38.44 11.93
N LYS A 113 -5.96 -38.22 13.16
CA LYS A 113 -5.36 -39.26 14.00
C LYS A 113 -6.39 -40.34 14.36
N ALA A 114 -7.59 -39.94 14.75
CA ALA A 114 -8.68 -40.87 15.07
C ALA A 114 -9.07 -41.73 13.85
N PHE A 115 -9.16 -41.11 12.67
CA PHE A 115 -9.41 -41.82 11.42
C PHE A 115 -8.30 -42.81 11.08
N LYS A 116 -7.02 -42.42 11.23
CA LYS A 116 -5.88 -43.31 11.02
C LYS A 116 -5.91 -44.53 11.95
N GLU A 117 -6.24 -44.33 13.22
CA GLU A 117 -6.40 -45.43 14.18
C GLU A 117 -7.54 -46.38 13.81
N LEU A 118 -8.66 -45.85 13.33
CA LEU A 118 -9.77 -46.65 12.84
C LEU A 118 -9.35 -47.52 11.64
N MET A 119 -8.60 -46.95 10.70
CA MET A 119 -8.09 -47.69 9.53
C MET A 119 -7.13 -48.82 9.94
N LEU A 120 -6.26 -48.57 10.93
CA LEU A 120 -5.33 -49.57 11.45
C LEU A 120 -6.05 -50.72 12.18
N LYS A 121 -7.16 -50.44 12.87
CA LYS A 121 -7.95 -51.45 13.60
C LYS A 121 -8.74 -52.39 12.67
N ASN A 122 -9.03 -51.97 11.44
CA ASN A 122 -9.78 -52.75 10.45
C ASN A 122 -8.88 -53.48 9.43
N LEU A 123 -7.54 -53.47 9.63
CA LEU A 123 -6.59 -54.13 8.73
C LEU A 123 -6.54 -55.64 9.01
N PRO A 124 -6.55 -56.52 7.98
CA PRO A 124 -6.43 -57.95 8.19
C PRO A 124 -5.11 -58.32 8.89
N PRO A 125 -5.09 -59.38 9.73
CA PRO A 125 -3.97 -59.70 10.62
C PRO A 125 -2.61 -59.94 9.93
N ASN A 126 -2.59 -60.13 8.60
CA ASN A 126 -1.38 -60.44 7.84
C ASN A 126 -0.50 -59.21 7.48
N VAL A 127 -0.86 -57.99 7.94
CA VAL A 127 -0.14 -56.73 7.63
C VAL A 127 0.44 -56.04 8.89
N GLN A 128 0.19 -56.57 10.09
CA GLN A 128 0.59 -55.96 11.37
C GLN A 128 2.12 -56.02 11.67
N VAL A 129 2.92 -56.77 10.91
CA VAL A 129 4.30 -57.12 11.29
C VAL A 129 5.37 -56.10 10.85
N THR A 130 5.10 -55.18 9.92
CA THR A 130 6.19 -54.34 9.35
C THR A 130 6.24 -52.89 9.85
N ALA A 131 5.37 -52.46 10.77
CA ALA A 131 5.35 -51.07 11.24
C ALA A 131 6.19 -50.78 12.49
N SER A 132 6.94 -51.76 13.00
CA SER A 132 7.73 -51.65 14.23
C SER A 132 9.24 -51.55 13.97
N THR A 133 9.71 -50.82 12.95
CA THR A 133 11.13 -50.42 12.89
C THR A 133 11.32 -49.17 12.04
N SER A 134 11.28 -47.99 12.67
CA SER A 134 12.19 -46.86 12.39
C SER A 134 11.74 -45.63 13.18
N ASN A 135 12.00 -45.66 14.50
CA ASN A 135 12.33 -44.42 15.21
C ASN A 135 13.85 -44.30 15.22
N THR A 136 14.31 -43.04 15.31
CA THR A 136 15.71 -42.55 15.39
C THR A 136 16.29 -42.14 14.05
N ILE A 137 16.19 -40.85 13.72
CA ILE A 137 17.36 -40.03 13.35
C ILE A 137 17.18 -38.66 14.00
N GLU A 138 18.00 -38.37 15.01
CA GLU A 138 18.33 -37.02 15.44
C GLU A 138 19.20 -36.33 14.38
N GLY A 139 19.01 -35.02 14.20
CA GLY A 139 19.83 -34.15 13.34
C GLY A 139 19.18 -32.79 13.14
#